data_AF-A0A9E5IBC8-F1
#
_entry.id   AF-A0A9E5IBC8-F1
#
_cell.length_a   1.000
_cell.length_b   1.000
_cell.length_c   1.000
_cell.angle_alpha   90.00
_cell.angle_beta   90.00
_cell.angle_gamma   90.00
#
_symmetry.space_group_name_H-M   'P 1'
#
loop_
_entity.id
_entity.type
_entity.pdbx_description
1 polymer ?
#
loop_
_entity_poly.entity_id
_entity_poly.type
_entity_poly.pdbx_seq_one_letter_code
_entity_poly.pdbx_strand_id
1 'polypeptide(L)'
;MKVSDILKVKGDVLYTATPQTPLLDAISAMTANDIGSLVVMQDGRVCGMLSFREVMNAIEIHSGTLREGTVGAHMATEVDVIAPDTDLNDIRRRMLERHSRYVPVVDASGVLLGVVSFYDIAKAVLDAQSFENKMLKAYIRDWPTETEE
;
A
#
# COMPACT_ATOMS: atom_id res chain seq x y z
N MET A 1 9.13 6.74 13.41
CA MET A 1 8.72 7.13 12.05
C MET A 1 7.23 6.97 11.95
N LYS A 2 6.53 7.97 11.41
CA LYS A 2 5.08 7.96 11.24
C LYS A 2 4.70 7.55 9.81
N VAL A 3 3.48 7.08 9.64
CA VAL A 3 2.92 6.76 8.31
C VAL A 3 2.99 7.95 7.35
N SER A 4 2.76 9.17 7.84
CA SER A 4 2.93 10.40 7.05
C SER A 4 4.33 10.57 6.47
N ASP A 5 5.38 10.06 7.13
CA ASP A 5 6.75 10.15 6.64
C ASP A 5 6.97 9.23 5.44
N ILE A 6 6.31 8.07 5.43
CA ILE A 6 6.34 7.13 4.30
C ILE A 6 5.63 7.74 3.09
N LEU A 7 4.45 8.34 3.30
CA LEU A 7 3.68 8.97 2.22
C LEU A 7 4.46 10.12 1.56
N LYS A 8 5.16 10.97 2.34
CA LYS A 8 5.99 12.05 1.79
C LYS A 8 7.08 11.54 0.84
N VAL A 9 7.64 10.37 1.11
CA VAL A 9 8.69 9.77 0.26
C VAL A 9 8.08 9.09 -0.97
N LYS A 10 6.91 8.47 -0.80
CA LYS A 10 6.18 7.78 -1.88
C LYS A 10 5.58 8.77 -2.90
N GLY A 11 5.13 9.93 -2.43
CA GLY A 11 4.43 10.93 -3.22
C GLY A 11 2.90 10.86 -3.09
N ASP A 12 2.22 11.82 -3.71
CA ASP A 12 0.79 12.09 -3.49
C ASP A 12 -0.14 11.46 -4.53
N VAL A 13 0.39 10.60 -5.41
CA VAL A 13 -0.41 10.00 -6.48
C VAL A 13 -1.36 8.95 -5.88
N LEU A 14 -2.66 9.20 -6.01
CA LEU A 14 -3.71 8.29 -5.58
C LEU A 14 -4.28 7.54 -6.77
N TYR A 15 -4.15 6.21 -6.73
CA TYR A 15 -4.80 5.33 -7.69
C TYR A 15 -6.08 4.77 -7.09
N THR A 16 -7.21 5.16 -7.68
CA THR A 16 -8.54 4.83 -7.16
C THR A 16 -9.44 4.32 -8.28
N ALA A 17 -10.51 3.64 -7.88
CA ALA A 17 -11.60 3.21 -8.76
C ALA A 17 -12.96 3.51 -8.11
N THR A 18 -14.03 3.35 -8.88
CA THR A 18 -15.41 3.40 -8.38
C THR A 18 -16.02 2.00 -8.36
N PRO A 19 -17.09 1.75 -7.60
CA PRO A 19 -17.78 0.46 -7.64
C PRO A 19 -18.29 0.06 -9.04
N GLN A 20 -18.51 1.04 -9.92
CA GLN A 20 -18.99 0.87 -11.29
C GLN A 20 -17.87 0.67 -12.32
N THR A 21 -16.62 0.92 -11.93
CA THR A 21 -15.46 0.72 -12.82
C THR A 21 -15.44 -0.73 -13.31
N PRO A 22 -15.30 -0.99 -14.62
CA PRO A 22 -15.12 -2.34 -15.13
C PRO A 22 -13.90 -3.01 -14.50
N LEU A 23 -14.03 -4.28 -14.12
CA LEU A 23 -12.95 -4.99 -13.44
C LEU A 23 -11.68 -5.06 -14.29
N LEU A 24 -11.83 -5.25 -15.61
CA LEU A 24 -10.71 -5.28 -16.55
C LEU A 24 -9.97 -3.94 -16.61
N ASP A 25 -10.70 -2.82 -16.65
CA ASP A 25 -10.08 -1.49 -16.66
C ASP A 25 -9.28 -1.24 -15.39
N ALA A 26 -9.79 -1.70 -14.23
CA ALA A 26 -9.08 -1.63 -12.97
C ALA A 26 -7.78 -2.45 -12.99
N ILE A 27 -7.80 -3.68 -13.53
CA ILE A 27 -6.62 -4.52 -13.68
C ILE A 27 -5.61 -3.90 -14.66
N SER A 28 -6.08 -3.35 -15.77
CA SER A 28 -5.23 -2.62 -16.73
C SER A 28 -4.57 -1.41 -16.08
N ALA A 29 -5.32 -0.63 -15.29
CA ALA A 29 -4.76 0.49 -14.54
C ALA A 29 -3.73 0.04 -13.50
N MET A 30 -3.99 -1.06 -12.79
CA MET A 30 -3.04 -1.66 -11.84
C MET A 30 -1.74 -2.07 -12.55
N THR A 31 -1.84 -2.72 -13.71
CA THR A 31 -0.70 -3.19 -14.49
C THR A 31 0.10 -2.02 -15.07
N ALA A 32 -0.57 -1.03 -15.66
CA ALA A 32 0.08 0.12 -16.29
C ALA A 32 0.86 1.00 -15.30
N ASN A 33 0.45 1.02 -14.04
CA ASN A 33 1.08 1.81 -12.98
C ASN A 33 1.96 0.98 -12.03
N ASP A 34 2.11 -0.33 -12.30
CA ASP A 34 2.84 -1.28 -11.44
C ASP A 34 2.40 -1.22 -9.96
N ILE A 35 1.08 -1.23 -9.74
CA ILE A 35 0.47 -1.20 -8.41
C ILE A 35 -0.36 -2.45 -8.14
N GLY A 36 -0.36 -2.91 -6.89
CA GLY A 36 -1.08 -4.12 -6.50
C GLY A 36 -2.42 -3.92 -5.80
N SER A 37 -2.90 -2.67 -5.71
CA SER A 37 -4.23 -2.36 -5.18
C SER A 37 -4.78 -1.02 -5.69
N LEU A 38 -6.11 -0.92 -5.72
CA LEU A 38 -6.87 0.31 -5.90
C LEU A 38 -7.77 0.52 -4.68
N VAL A 39 -7.81 1.75 -4.17
CA VAL A 39 -8.85 2.15 -3.21
C VAL A 39 -10.13 2.41 -3.98
N VAL A 40 -11.24 1.83 -3.53
CA VAL A 40 -12.54 2.06 -4.14
C VAL A 40 -13.23 3.20 -3.41
N MET A 41 -13.58 4.22 -4.16
CA MET A 41 -14.17 5.46 -3.66
C MET A 41 -15.61 5.59 -4.16
N GLN A 42 -16.50 6.03 -3.27
CA GLN A 42 -17.87 6.41 -3.60
C GLN A 42 -18.26 7.62 -2.74
N ASP A 43 -18.87 8.62 -3.35
CA ASP A 43 -19.33 9.85 -2.66
C ASP A 43 -18.24 10.52 -1.80
N GLY A 44 -17.01 10.52 -2.30
CA GLY A 44 -15.84 11.10 -1.63
C GLY A 44 -15.29 10.29 -0.45
N ARG A 45 -15.77 9.06 -0.24
CA ARG A 45 -15.34 8.20 0.87
C ARG A 45 -14.79 6.87 0.36
N VAL A 46 -13.89 6.28 1.17
CA VAL A 46 -13.43 4.90 0.97
C VAL A 46 -14.60 3.96 1.24
N CYS A 47 -14.99 3.18 0.24
CA CYS A 47 -16.07 2.18 0.36
C CYS A 47 -15.58 0.75 0.11
N GLY A 48 -14.32 0.59 -0.32
CA GLY A 48 -13.76 -0.72 -0.57
C GLY A 48 -12.30 -0.68 -1.02
N MET A 49 -11.74 -1.85 -1.25
CA MET A 49 -10.41 -2.04 -1.80
C MET A 49 -10.41 -3.20 -2.77
N LEU A 50 -9.77 -3.01 -3.92
CA LEU A 50 -9.48 -4.07 -4.88
C LEU A 50 -7.98 -4.32 -4.87
N SER A 51 -7.54 -5.52 -4.53
CA SER A 51 -6.14 -5.94 -4.64
C SER A 51 -6.00 -7.20 -5.48
N PHE A 52 -4.76 -7.67 -5.67
CA PHE A 52 -4.53 -8.99 -6.27
C PHE A 52 -5.32 -10.12 -5.59
N ARG A 53 -5.59 -10.04 -4.28
CA ARG A 53 -6.39 -11.06 -3.59
C ARG A 53 -7.79 -11.15 -4.20
N GLU A 54 -8.46 -10.01 -4.31
CA GLU A 54 -9.81 -9.93 -4.84
C GLU A 54 -9.86 -10.33 -6.33
N VAL A 55 -8.86 -9.94 -7.12
CA VAL A 55 -8.75 -10.36 -8.53
C VAL A 55 -8.57 -11.88 -8.64
N MET A 56 -7.69 -12.48 -7.83
CA MET A 56 -7.48 -13.94 -7.83
C MET A 56 -8.75 -14.69 -7.41
N ASN A 57 -9.47 -14.20 -6.40
CA ASN A 57 -10.75 -14.77 -5.98
C ASN A 57 -11.80 -14.66 -7.10
N ALA A 58 -11.85 -13.52 -7.80
CA ALA A 58 -12.76 -13.33 -8.93
C ALA A 58 -12.49 -14.34 -10.07
N ILE A 59 -11.21 -14.66 -10.32
CA ILE A 59 -10.82 -15.68 -11.31
C ILE A 59 -11.23 -17.08 -10.84
N GLU A 60 -11.01 -17.40 -9.56
CA GLU A 60 -11.32 -18.71 -8.97
C GLU A 60 -12.83 -19.02 -9.04
N ILE A 61 -13.67 -18.08 -8.62
CA ILE A 61 -15.14 -18.21 -8.64
C ILE A 61 -15.67 -18.49 -10.06
N HIS A 62 -14.94 -18.04 -11.09
CA HIS A 62 -15.29 -18.19 -12.49
C HIS A 62 -14.45 -19.23 -13.21
N SER A 63 -13.98 -20.26 -12.48
CA SER A 63 -13.28 -21.43 -13.03
C SER A 63 -12.08 -21.07 -13.90
N GLY A 64 -11.30 -20.07 -13.50
CA GLY A 64 -10.07 -19.65 -14.20
C GLY A 64 -10.30 -18.62 -15.31
N THR A 65 -11.53 -18.14 -15.52
CA THR A 65 -11.83 -17.08 -16.49
C THR A 65 -12.20 -15.79 -15.77
N LEU A 66 -11.68 -14.66 -16.23
CA LEU A 66 -12.19 -13.37 -15.77
C LEU A 66 -13.41 -13.02 -16.63
N ARG A 67 -14.61 -13.04 -16.03
CA ARG A 67 -15.83 -12.59 -16.71
C ARG A 67 -15.99 -11.07 -16.64
N GLU A 68 -16.88 -10.55 -17.48
CA GLU A 68 -17.36 -9.17 -17.35
C GLU A 68 -17.94 -8.95 -15.95
N GLY A 69 -17.62 -7.82 -15.36
CA GLY A 69 -18.01 -7.47 -14.00
C GLY A 69 -17.45 -6.12 -13.60
N THR A 70 -17.89 -5.61 -12.44
CA THR A 70 -17.43 -4.34 -11.90
C THR A 70 -16.55 -4.56 -10.69
N VAL A 71 -15.73 -3.56 -10.36
CA VAL A 71 -14.93 -3.53 -9.14
C VAL A 71 -15.81 -3.76 -7.90
N GLY A 72 -16.99 -3.14 -7.84
CA GLY A 72 -17.90 -3.27 -6.71
C GLY A 72 -18.38 -4.70 -6.42
N ALA A 73 -18.46 -5.56 -7.43
CA ALA A 73 -18.86 -6.95 -7.27
C ALA A 73 -17.75 -7.84 -6.66
N HIS A 74 -16.50 -7.38 -6.69
CA HIS A 74 -15.33 -8.17 -6.32
C HIS A 74 -14.45 -7.53 -5.24
N MET A 75 -14.62 -6.24 -4.94
CA MET A 75 -13.84 -5.54 -3.93
C MET A 75 -14.08 -6.08 -2.52
N ALA A 76 -13.07 -5.97 -1.67
CA ALA A 76 -13.25 -6.10 -0.23
C ALA A 76 -13.95 -4.85 0.31
N THR A 77 -15.05 -5.04 1.04
CA THR A 77 -15.82 -3.96 1.67
C THR A 77 -15.33 -3.64 3.09
N GLU A 78 -14.78 -4.62 3.79
CA GLU A 78 -14.14 -4.45 5.10
C GLU A 78 -12.68 -3.99 4.91
N VAL A 79 -12.50 -2.67 4.84
CA VAL A 79 -11.19 -2.05 4.64
C VAL A 79 -10.67 -1.50 5.96
N ASP A 80 -9.54 -2.05 6.44
CA ASP A 80 -8.81 -1.44 7.55
C ASP A 80 -8.14 -0.16 7.07
N VAL A 81 -8.48 0.97 7.68
CA VAL A 81 -7.86 2.28 7.39
C VAL A 81 -7.09 2.76 8.61
N ILE A 82 -6.06 3.57 8.38
CA ILE A 82 -5.22 4.12 9.45
C ILE A 82 -5.07 5.63 9.33
N ALA A 83 -4.77 6.26 10.45
CA ALA A 83 -4.49 7.69 10.51
C ALA A 83 -3.02 7.97 10.09
N PRO A 84 -2.71 9.16 9.52
CA PRO A 84 -1.36 9.50 9.08
C PRO A 84 -0.33 9.56 10.22
N ASP A 85 -0.76 9.77 11.45
CA ASP A 85 0.06 9.80 12.67
C ASP A 85 0.30 8.42 13.30
N THR A 86 -0.25 7.35 12.70
CA THR A 86 0.00 5.96 13.10
C THR A 86 1.49 5.64 13.06
N ASP A 87 1.99 4.92 14.08
CA ASP A 87 3.39 4.49 14.13
C ASP A 87 3.69 3.36 13.14
N LEU A 88 4.90 3.37 12.59
CA LEU A 88 5.39 2.32 11.68
C LEU A 88 5.26 0.90 12.29
N ASN A 89 5.52 0.74 13.59
CA ASN A 89 5.45 -0.58 14.21
C ASN A 89 4.00 -1.07 14.36
N ASP A 90 3.04 -0.16 14.55
CA ASP A 90 1.63 -0.53 14.67
C ASP A 90 1.06 -0.96 13.33
N ILE A 91 1.36 -0.25 12.24
CA ILE A 91 0.95 -0.69 10.90
C ILE A 91 1.60 -2.04 10.54
N ARG A 92 2.88 -2.26 10.88
CA ARG A 92 3.53 -3.57 10.68
C ARG A 92 2.79 -4.69 11.38
N ARG A 93 2.46 -4.48 12.66
CA ARG A 93 1.75 -5.49 13.47
C ARG A 93 0.36 -5.79 12.87
N ARG A 94 -0.40 -4.75 12.51
CA ARG A 94 -1.70 -4.89 11.85
C ARG A 94 -1.64 -5.63 10.52
N MET A 95 -0.66 -5.29 9.66
CA MET A 95 -0.47 -5.96 8.37
C MET A 95 -0.20 -7.46 8.54
N LEU A 96 0.57 -7.85 9.55
CA LEU A 96 0.84 -9.26 9.84
C LEU A 96 -0.39 -9.98 10.41
N GLU A 97 -1.07 -9.38 11.40
CA GLU A 97 -2.24 -9.98 12.06
C GLU A 97 -3.43 -10.16 11.10
N ARG A 98 -3.64 -9.21 10.21
CA ARG A 98 -4.77 -9.22 9.25
C ARG A 98 -4.39 -9.79 7.88
N HIS A 99 -3.15 -10.21 7.71
CA HIS A 99 -2.58 -10.57 6.41
C HIS A 99 -2.82 -9.49 5.34
N SER A 100 -2.87 -8.21 5.73
CA SER A 100 -3.11 -7.10 4.81
C SER A 100 -1.81 -6.63 4.20
N ARG A 101 -1.78 -6.49 2.87
CA ARG A 101 -0.60 -5.99 2.12
C ARG A 101 -0.68 -4.51 1.78
N TYR A 102 -1.88 -3.94 1.83
CA TYR A 102 -2.18 -2.56 1.47
C TYR A 102 -3.13 -2.01 2.52
N VAL A 103 -2.89 -0.79 2.97
CA VAL A 103 -3.68 -0.12 3.99
C VAL A 103 -3.88 1.34 3.57
N PRO A 104 -5.13 1.77 3.32
CA PRO A 104 -5.42 3.19 3.08
C PRO A 104 -5.11 4.04 4.29
N VAL A 105 -4.57 5.22 4.03
CA VAL A 105 -4.32 6.26 5.03
C VAL A 105 -5.37 7.33 4.85
N VAL A 106 -6.13 7.59 5.90
CA VAL A 106 -7.26 8.52 5.88
C VAL A 106 -7.06 9.52 7.02
N ASP A 107 -7.34 10.80 6.76
CA ASP A 107 -7.26 11.83 7.80
C ASP A 107 -8.49 11.83 8.73
N ALA A 108 -8.48 12.69 9.74
CA ALA A 108 -9.57 12.80 10.71
C ALA A 108 -10.91 13.27 10.08
N SER A 109 -10.88 13.89 8.89
CA SER A 109 -12.07 14.32 8.16
C SER A 109 -12.64 13.24 7.23
N GLY A 110 -11.93 12.12 7.07
CA GLY A 110 -12.32 11.03 6.19
C GLY A 110 -11.72 11.12 4.78
N VAL A 111 -10.78 12.04 4.53
CA VAL A 111 -10.13 12.20 3.22
C VAL A 111 -9.02 11.17 3.07
N LEU A 112 -9.01 10.47 1.94
CA LEU A 112 -7.93 9.56 1.56
C LEU A 112 -6.66 10.35 1.26
N LEU A 113 -5.59 10.08 2.02
CA LEU A 113 -4.27 10.70 1.84
C LEU A 113 -3.31 9.83 1.05
N GLY A 114 -3.52 8.51 1.01
CA GLY A 114 -2.57 7.59 0.42
C GLY A 114 -2.89 6.13 0.67
N VAL A 115 -2.05 5.26 0.11
CA VAL A 115 -2.03 3.83 0.43
C VAL A 115 -0.61 3.44 0.79
N VAL A 116 -0.44 2.83 1.97
CA VAL A 116 0.81 2.21 2.36
C VAL A 116 0.74 0.72 2.05
N SER A 117 1.71 0.26 1.28
CA SER A 117 1.90 -1.14 0.95
C SER A 117 2.97 -1.80 1.82
N PHE A 118 3.00 -3.12 1.82
CA PHE A 118 4.06 -3.89 2.45
C PHE A 118 5.45 -3.55 1.85
N TYR A 119 5.52 -3.23 0.55
CA TYR A 119 6.76 -2.76 -0.09
C TYR A 119 7.24 -1.44 0.53
N ASP A 120 6.34 -0.48 0.74
CA ASP A 120 6.70 0.82 1.32
C ASP A 120 7.25 0.66 2.74
N ILE A 121 6.67 -0.27 3.51
CA ILE A 121 7.14 -0.63 4.85
C ILE A 121 8.53 -1.25 4.79
N ALA A 122 8.75 -2.20 3.87
CA ALA A 122 10.05 -2.84 3.71
C ALA A 122 11.14 -1.82 3.31
N LYS A 123 10.82 -0.93 2.37
CA LYS A 123 11.70 0.17 1.96
C LYS A 123 12.02 1.12 3.12
N ALA A 124 11.01 1.54 3.88
CA ALA A 124 11.21 2.42 5.03
C ALA A 124 12.11 1.80 6.11
N VAL A 125 11.99 0.48 6.35
CA VAL A 125 12.86 -0.24 7.29
C VAL A 125 14.30 -0.32 6.76
N LEU A 126 14.47 -0.65 5.48
CA LEU A 126 15.79 -0.70 4.85
C LEU A 126 16.49 0.66 4.90
N ASP A 127 15.78 1.73 4.55
CA ASP A 127 16.28 3.10 4.55
C ASP A 127 16.70 3.52 5.98
N ALA A 128 15.88 3.20 6.99
CA ALA A 128 16.18 3.49 8.40
C ALA A 128 17.42 2.73 8.91
N GLN A 129 17.53 1.43 8.61
CA GLN A 129 18.68 0.62 9.00
C GLN A 129 19.97 1.12 8.34
N SER A 130 19.90 1.49 7.06
CA SER A 130 21.03 2.03 6.30
C SER A 130 21.51 3.35 6.89
N PHE A 131 20.57 4.22 7.28
CA PHE A 131 20.88 5.48 7.94
C PHE A 131 21.53 5.28 9.31
N GLU A 132 20.96 4.42 10.16
CA GLU A 132 21.51 4.10 11.48
C GLU A 132 22.93 3.54 11.36
N ASN A 133 23.16 2.60 10.44
CA ASN A 133 24.48 2.02 10.19
C ASN A 133 25.50 3.08 9.76
N LYS A 134 25.11 3.98 8.85
CA LYS A 134 25.95 5.09 8.39
C LYS A 134 26.33 6.02 9.55
N MET A 135 25.39 6.34 10.43
CA MET A 135 25.65 7.18 11.60
C MET A 135 26.60 6.50 12.59
N LEU A 136 26.36 5.23 12.91
CA LEU A 136 27.25 4.46 13.80
C LEU A 136 28.69 4.38 13.25
N LYS A 137 28.85 4.10 11.95
CA LYS A 137 30.16 4.08 11.29
C LYS A 137 30.88 5.43 11.38
N ALA A 138 30.18 6.55 11.29
CA ALA A 138 30.78 7.88 11.40
C ALA A 138 31.35 8.20 12.80
N TYR A 139 30.87 7.52 13.85
CA TYR A 139 31.43 7.65 15.20
C TYR A 139 32.66 6.76 15.45
N ILE A 140 32.95 5.80 14.57
CA ILE A 140 34.08 4.88 14.71
C ILE A 140 35.26 5.44 13.90
N ARG A 141 36.25 5.99 14.61
CA ARG A 141 37.37 6.76 14.03
C ARG A 141 38.23 6.00 13.02
N ASP A 142 38.37 4.68 13.19
CA ASP A 142 39.20 3.80 12.36
C ASP A 142 38.35 2.77 11.57
N TRP A 143 37.15 3.16 11.12
CA TRP A 143 36.34 2.26 10.28
C TRP A 143 37.06 2.04 8.93
N PRO A 144 37.33 0.78 8.52
CA PRO A 144 37.95 0.52 7.23
C PRO A 144 37.03 1.03 6.13
N THR A 145 37.49 2.02 5.37
CA THR A 145 36.83 2.44 4.13
C THR A 145 36.90 1.27 3.17
N GLU A 146 35.74 0.77 2.72
CA GLU A 146 35.69 -0.21 1.63
C GLU A 146 36.49 0.38 0.46
N THR A 147 37.65 -0.20 0.20
CA THR A 147 38.41 0.07 -1.01
C THR A 147 37.57 -0.43 -2.17
N GLU A 148 37.11 0.49 -3.01
CA GLU A 148 36.45 0.19 -4.28
C GLU A 148 37.35 -0.76 -5.10
N GLU A 149 36.88 -1.98 -5.34
CA GLU A 149 37.38 -2.88 -6.40
C GLU A 149 36.53 -2.71 -7.66
#